data_AF-A0A8J2WWN0-F1
#
_entry.id   AF-A0A8J2WWN0-F1
#
_cell.length_a   1.000
_cell.length_b   1.000
_cell.length_c   1.000
_cell.angle_alpha   90.00
_cell.angle_beta   90.00
_cell.angle_gamma   90.00
#
_symmetry.space_group_name_H-M   'P 1'
#
loop_
_entity.id
_entity.type
_entity.pdbx_description
1 polymer ?
#
loop_
_entity_poly.entity_id
_entity_poly.type
_entity_poly.pdbx_seq_one_letter_code
_entity_poly.pdbx_strand_id
1 'polypeptide(L)'
;MDLATPPQSPQPKNVRLSAIAKKALKRVRSPKKTFESPLEKRRPGSHSDLDLEHRQAAVAEYRAALGPGGTLPPGAKARLLEKFKPYNISYQSITRWNRTQRKAEAEGADPVKSRRSLASKRIGRAATNTKLTVPIAETILEINWKYWGKLSTKKLLGKVVKELPDLDGTSEESMRRWCKALGAKKHRQYIKPLLRLRHKVQRLKWALDEIDGNGMLSDHKDTVHVDEKWFFQMDDGAVCRVFPDAHGNYTLPPPRRLYHKSRTPKLMFLVAVARPRPEYNFDGKIGIWHFAIVRKAKRSHKATGTVKGVTDIMETYTVDAKVYRKVITGKEGVMEAIREKMWWYKKGSGKPEAGQEIWLQHDGARPHTAKANEEVFEQKGQEEDFLITVCEQPAQSPDTNMDDIAFFNSLQSDTSCVSTSNLFELRDAVNKCYEEYPAERLEACWRVLNVNLRGILETEGDNDYAKHVGNRKRATKGLEEIRKVPSDTIKKAKRAFRKLLAQWKKENPDKDIDDASESESSESEDD
;
A
#
# COMPACT_ATOMS: atom_id res chain seq x y z
N MET A 1 34.37 19.64 14.84
CA MET A 1 33.53 20.75 14.38
C MET A 1 32.10 20.42 14.72
N ASP A 2 31.48 21.23 15.57
CA ASP A 2 30.06 21.10 15.91
C ASP A 2 29.23 21.38 14.65
N LEU A 3 28.68 20.31 14.06
CA LEU A 3 27.76 20.42 12.94
C LEU A 3 26.45 21.01 13.47
N ALA A 4 26.24 22.29 13.17
CA ALA A 4 24.99 22.99 13.43
C ALA A 4 23.82 22.18 12.86
N THR A 5 22.86 21.85 13.72
CA THR A 5 21.64 21.14 13.32
C THR A 5 20.87 22.04 12.35
N PRO A 6 20.56 21.60 11.12
CA PRO A 6 19.83 22.43 10.18
C PRO A 6 18.45 22.79 10.75
N PRO A 7 17.94 24.00 10.49
CA PRO A 7 16.66 24.45 11.01
C PRO A 7 15.56 23.49 10.53
N GLN A 8 14.86 22.88 11.49
CA GLN A 8 13.72 22.03 11.21
C GLN A 8 12.70 22.83 10.40
N SER A 9 12.44 22.40 9.17
CA SER A 9 11.36 22.93 8.34
C SER A 9 10.06 22.95 9.14
N PRO A 10 9.25 24.03 9.08
CA PRO A 10 8.00 24.08 9.80
C PRO A 10 7.10 22.92 9.35
N GLN A 11 6.83 22.01 10.28
CA GLN A 11 6.06 20.80 10.00
C GLN A 11 4.68 21.16 9.44
N PRO A 12 4.20 20.45 8.40
CA PRO A 12 2.89 20.72 7.82
C PRO A 12 1.80 20.51 8.86
N LYS A 13 1.19 21.61 9.31
CA LYS A 13 -0.01 21.62 10.16
C LYS A 13 -1.20 21.14 9.33
N ASN A 14 -1.42 19.83 9.19
CA ASN A 14 -2.65 19.32 8.59
C ASN A 14 -3.39 18.34 9.51
N VAL A 15 -4.63 18.77 9.82
CA VAL A 15 -5.57 18.32 10.85
C VAL A 15 -4.96 18.34 12.25
N ARG A 16 -4.97 19.53 12.87
CA ARG A 16 -4.73 19.70 14.31
C ARG A 16 -5.38 18.54 15.05
N LEU A 17 -4.63 17.81 15.89
CA LEU A 17 -5.16 16.94 16.95
C LEU A 17 -6.41 17.56 17.61
N SER A 18 -6.46 18.90 17.70
CA SER A 18 -7.60 19.69 18.12
C SER A 18 -8.92 19.43 17.37
N ALA A 19 -8.99 18.96 16.13
CA ALA A 19 -10.27 18.74 15.44
C ALA A 19 -10.91 17.41 15.85
N ILE A 20 -10.10 16.35 15.97
CA ILE A 20 -10.52 15.05 16.52
C ILE A 20 -10.79 15.20 18.03
N ALA A 21 -9.93 15.91 18.76
CA ALA A 21 -10.12 16.24 20.17
C ALA A 21 -11.29 17.22 20.42
N LYS A 22 -11.55 18.23 19.56
CA LYS A 22 -12.73 19.12 19.66
C LYS A 22 -14.04 18.38 19.35
N LYS A 23 -14.01 17.42 18.42
CA LYS A 23 -15.17 16.55 18.13
C LYS A 23 -15.46 15.61 19.32
N ALA A 24 -14.43 15.24 20.10
CA ALA A 24 -14.57 14.56 21.38
C ALA A 24 -15.06 15.50 22.51
N LEU A 25 -14.54 16.74 22.59
CA LEU A 25 -14.91 17.76 23.59
C LEU A 25 -16.36 18.27 23.45
N LYS A 26 -16.94 18.29 22.23
CA LYS A 26 -18.34 18.67 22.01
C LYS A 26 -19.34 17.63 22.53
N ARG A 27 -18.90 16.43 22.94
CA ARG A 27 -19.75 15.42 23.57
C ARG A 27 -19.63 15.53 25.10
N VAL A 28 -20.45 16.42 25.65
CA VAL A 28 -20.96 16.46 27.04
C VAL A 28 -19.90 16.28 28.13
N ARG A 29 -19.54 17.41 28.76
CA ARG A 29 -18.86 17.48 30.06
C ARG A 29 -19.61 16.59 31.08
N SER A 30 -19.05 15.43 31.38
CA SER A 30 -19.38 14.66 32.58
C SER A 30 -18.16 13.80 32.93
N PRO A 31 -17.67 13.84 34.18
CA PRO A 31 -16.50 13.06 34.57
C PRO A 31 -16.89 11.58 34.61
N LYS A 32 -16.04 10.74 34.00
CA LYS A 32 -16.18 9.28 33.80
C LYS A 32 -17.07 8.86 32.62
N LYS A 33 -16.52 8.90 31.39
CA LYS A 33 -17.05 8.11 30.27
C LYS A 33 -15.97 7.26 29.60
N THR A 34 -16.42 6.07 29.24
CA THR A 34 -15.72 4.94 28.62
C THR A 34 -15.40 5.28 27.15
N PHE A 35 -14.22 4.93 26.65
CA PHE A 35 -13.86 5.12 25.23
C PHE A 35 -14.76 4.25 24.33
N GLU A 36 -15.54 4.86 23.44
CA GLU A 36 -16.34 4.13 22.43
C GLU A 36 -15.46 3.83 21.20
N SER A 37 -15.28 2.54 20.86
CA SER A 37 -14.46 2.15 19.71
C SER A 37 -15.21 2.35 18.39
N PRO A 38 -14.55 2.79 17.30
CA PRO A 38 -15.14 2.84 15.97
C PRO A 38 -15.68 1.49 15.43
N LEU A 39 -15.26 0.36 16.03
CA LEU A 39 -15.65 -1.00 15.65
C LEU A 39 -16.90 -1.52 16.38
N GLU A 40 -17.46 -0.79 17.34
CA GLU A 40 -18.61 -1.23 18.14
C GLU A 40 -19.98 -1.11 17.46
N LYS A 41 -20.04 -0.62 16.22
CA LYS A 41 -21.28 -0.65 15.42
C LYS A 41 -21.51 -2.05 14.84
N ARG A 42 -22.11 -2.95 15.64
CA ARG A 42 -22.73 -4.19 15.12
C ARG A 42 -24.12 -3.93 14.56
N ARG A 43 -24.44 -4.70 13.51
CA ARG A 43 -25.67 -4.71 12.70
C ARG A 43 -26.94 -4.84 13.56
N PRO A 44 -28.06 -4.15 13.23
CA PRO A 44 -29.36 -4.46 13.80
C PRO A 44 -29.84 -5.81 13.26
N GLY A 45 -30.37 -6.67 14.14
CA GLY A 45 -31.07 -7.90 13.73
C GLY A 45 -30.44 -9.23 14.15
N SER A 46 -30.15 -9.43 15.44
CA SER A 46 -29.98 -10.81 15.97
C SER A 46 -31.26 -11.26 16.67
N HIS A 47 -31.95 -12.23 16.08
CA HIS A 47 -33.11 -12.98 16.61
C HIS A 47 -32.93 -13.47 18.06
N SER A 48 -33.24 -12.66 19.08
CA SER A 48 -33.18 -13.14 20.48
C SER A 48 -34.04 -12.36 21.48
N ASP A 49 -35.12 -11.73 21.05
CA ASP A 49 -36.13 -11.20 21.97
C ASP A 49 -37.37 -12.11 21.91
N LEU A 50 -37.44 -13.07 22.83
CA LEU A 50 -38.68 -13.76 23.19
C LEU A 50 -39.69 -12.69 23.65
N ASP A 51 -40.86 -12.69 23.02
CA ASP A 51 -41.91 -11.71 23.30
C ASP A 51 -42.38 -11.76 24.76
N LEU A 52 -42.64 -10.59 25.33
CA LEU A 52 -42.96 -10.39 26.74
C LEU A 52 -44.25 -11.13 27.13
N GLU A 53 -45.23 -11.14 26.22
CA GLU A 53 -46.53 -11.79 26.42
C GLU A 53 -46.39 -13.30 26.61
N HIS A 54 -45.65 -13.97 25.73
CA HIS A 54 -45.43 -15.43 25.83
C HIS A 54 -44.75 -15.84 27.13
N ARG A 55 -43.84 -15.01 27.65
CA ARG A 55 -43.19 -15.23 28.94
C ARG A 55 -44.14 -15.07 30.12
N GLN A 56 -45.00 -14.05 30.08
CA GLN A 56 -45.99 -13.82 31.12
C GLN A 56 -47.02 -14.94 31.16
N ALA A 57 -47.53 -15.34 29.99
CA ALA A 57 -48.45 -16.48 29.85
C ALA A 57 -47.84 -17.76 30.44
N ALA A 58 -46.56 -18.05 30.15
CA ALA A 58 -45.89 -19.24 30.67
C ALA A 58 -45.73 -19.25 32.20
N VAL A 59 -45.47 -18.10 32.81
CA VAL A 59 -45.38 -18.00 34.29
C VAL A 59 -46.76 -18.04 34.94
N ALA A 60 -47.76 -17.39 34.33
CA ALA A 60 -49.14 -17.42 34.80
C ALA A 60 -49.70 -18.86 34.81
N GLU A 61 -49.52 -19.60 33.72
CA GLU A 61 -49.93 -21.00 33.65
C GLU A 61 -49.17 -21.90 34.61
N TYR A 62 -47.87 -21.66 34.76
CA TYR A 62 -47.08 -22.40 35.75
C TYR A 62 -47.62 -22.18 37.17
N ARG A 63 -47.96 -20.93 37.55
CA ARG A 63 -48.55 -20.61 38.84
C ARG A 63 -49.94 -21.23 39.03
N ALA A 64 -50.78 -21.20 37.99
CA ALA A 64 -52.12 -21.79 38.02
C ALA A 64 -52.09 -23.32 38.15
N ALA A 65 -51.03 -23.97 37.65
CA ALA A 65 -50.85 -25.41 37.73
C ALA A 65 -50.26 -25.91 39.07
N LEU A 66 -49.88 -25.03 39.99
CA LEU A 66 -49.33 -25.43 41.30
C LEU A 66 -50.43 -25.97 42.22
N GLY A 67 -50.20 -27.15 42.79
CA GLY A 67 -51.09 -27.77 43.79
C GLY A 67 -50.83 -27.28 45.23
N PRO A 68 -51.58 -27.82 46.20
CA PRO A 68 -51.40 -27.53 47.62
C PRO A 68 -49.95 -27.87 48.04
N GLY A 69 -49.20 -26.89 48.54
CA GLY A 69 -47.78 -27.03 48.85
C GLY A 69 -46.81 -26.49 47.79
N GLY A 70 -47.31 -25.90 46.69
CA GLY A 70 -46.47 -25.18 45.72
C GLY A 70 -45.66 -26.08 44.79
N THR A 71 -46.07 -27.34 44.64
CA THR A 71 -45.50 -28.32 43.71
C THR A 71 -46.45 -28.60 42.55
N LEU A 72 -45.90 -28.98 41.39
CA LEU A 72 -46.74 -29.37 40.25
C LEU A 72 -47.23 -30.82 40.45
N PRO A 73 -48.51 -31.11 40.18
CA PRO A 73 -49.02 -32.46 40.21
C PRO A 73 -48.41 -33.32 39.08
N PRO A 74 -48.42 -34.66 39.21
CA PRO A 74 -47.91 -35.57 38.19
C PRO A 74 -48.49 -35.26 36.80
N GLY A 75 -47.62 -35.18 35.79
CA GLY A 75 -48.01 -34.89 34.40
C GLY A 75 -48.20 -33.40 34.05
N ALA A 76 -48.38 -32.50 35.02
CA ALA A 76 -48.59 -31.06 34.73
C ALA A 76 -47.37 -30.39 34.09
N LYS A 77 -46.16 -30.83 34.46
CA LYS A 77 -44.90 -30.36 33.84
C LYS A 77 -44.85 -30.69 32.33
N ALA A 78 -45.31 -31.87 31.93
CA ALA A 78 -45.30 -32.29 30.53
C ALA A 78 -46.29 -31.46 29.71
N ARG A 79 -47.52 -31.25 30.21
CA ARG A 79 -48.54 -30.41 29.56
C ARG A 79 -48.08 -28.96 29.40
N LEU A 80 -47.44 -28.39 30.42
CA LEU A 80 -46.89 -27.04 30.36
C LEU A 80 -45.79 -26.93 29.31
N LEU A 81 -44.87 -27.90 29.24
CA LEU A 81 -43.80 -27.91 28.25
C LEU A 81 -44.31 -28.10 26.82
N GLU A 82 -45.36 -28.91 26.63
CA GLU A 82 -45.99 -29.12 25.33
C GLU A 82 -46.62 -27.83 24.81
N LYS A 83 -47.34 -27.10 25.68
CA LYS A 83 -48.00 -25.84 25.32
C LYS A 83 -47.04 -24.74 24.91
N PHE A 84 -45.87 -24.65 25.55
CA PHE A 84 -44.87 -23.62 25.27
C PHE A 84 -43.71 -24.10 24.38
N LYS A 85 -43.80 -25.31 23.82
CA LYS A 85 -42.85 -25.88 22.85
C LYS A 85 -42.67 -25.02 21.58
N PRO A 86 -43.73 -24.46 20.95
CA PRO A 86 -43.59 -23.62 19.76
C PRO A 86 -42.76 -22.36 19.98
N TYR A 87 -42.76 -21.85 21.21
CA TYR A 87 -42.02 -20.66 21.62
C TYR A 87 -40.60 -20.98 22.12
N ASN A 88 -40.18 -22.25 22.08
CA ASN A 88 -38.87 -22.70 22.57
C ASN A 88 -38.60 -22.32 24.04
N ILE A 89 -39.64 -22.36 24.89
CA ILE A 89 -39.55 -22.02 26.31
C ILE A 89 -39.34 -23.29 27.14
N SER A 90 -38.23 -23.36 27.87
CA SER A 90 -37.94 -24.50 28.75
C SER A 90 -38.55 -24.33 30.15
N TYR A 91 -38.84 -25.46 30.80
CA TYR A 91 -39.35 -25.50 32.18
C TYR A 91 -38.42 -24.77 33.19
N GLN A 92 -37.12 -24.87 32.98
CA GLN A 92 -36.10 -24.16 33.78
C GLN A 92 -36.21 -22.63 33.62
N SER A 93 -36.61 -22.17 32.43
CA SER A 93 -36.82 -20.74 32.17
C SER A 93 -38.05 -20.24 32.91
N ILE A 94 -39.16 -20.98 32.83
CA ILE A 94 -40.43 -20.66 33.49
C ILE A 94 -40.27 -20.57 35.02
N THR A 95 -39.67 -21.60 35.63
CA THR A 95 -39.41 -21.64 37.08
C THR A 95 -38.49 -20.51 37.55
N ARG A 96 -37.45 -20.19 36.77
CA ARG A 96 -36.54 -19.07 37.04
C ARG A 96 -37.26 -17.71 36.96
N TRP A 97 -38.15 -17.53 35.98
CA TRP A 97 -38.93 -16.31 35.84
C TRP A 97 -39.93 -16.16 36.99
N ASN A 98 -40.63 -17.23 37.37
CA ASN A 98 -41.52 -17.23 38.53
C ASN A 98 -40.80 -16.82 39.82
N ARG A 99 -39.60 -17.36 40.07
CA ARG A 99 -38.78 -16.98 41.24
C ARG A 99 -38.38 -15.51 41.22
N THR A 100 -38.08 -14.98 40.03
CA THR A 100 -37.70 -13.57 39.88
C THR A 100 -38.90 -12.65 40.14
N GLN A 101 -40.09 -13.02 39.64
CA GLN A 101 -41.32 -12.27 39.89
C GLN A 101 -41.72 -12.32 41.36
N ARG A 102 -41.69 -13.50 42.00
CA ARG A 102 -41.98 -13.63 43.44
C ARG A 102 -41.05 -12.79 44.31
N LYS A 103 -39.77 -12.70 43.94
CA LYS A 103 -38.81 -11.85 44.64
C LYS A 103 -39.12 -10.36 44.47
N ALA A 104 -39.50 -9.93 43.27
CA ALA A 104 -39.90 -8.55 43.01
C ALA A 104 -41.20 -8.19 43.75
N GLU A 105 -42.19 -9.09 43.75
CA GLU A 105 -43.43 -8.97 44.52
C GLU A 105 -43.15 -8.78 46.01
N ALA A 106 -42.23 -9.58 46.58
CA ALA A 106 -41.84 -9.48 48.00
C ALA A 106 -41.06 -8.19 48.33
N GLU A 107 -40.35 -7.62 47.35
CA GLU A 107 -39.59 -6.36 47.48
C GLU A 107 -40.44 -5.12 47.13
N GLY A 108 -41.75 -5.28 46.87
CA GLY A 108 -42.65 -4.19 46.50
C GLY A 108 -42.39 -3.59 45.10
N ALA A 109 -41.63 -4.29 44.26
CA ALA A 109 -41.30 -3.87 42.90
C ALA A 109 -42.26 -4.47 41.87
N ASP A 110 -42.52 -3.73 40.78
CA ASP A 110 -43.37 -4.19 39.68
C ASP A 110 -42.81 -5.51 39.07
N PRO A 111 -43.55 -6.65 39.16
CA PRO A 111 -43.07 -7.97 38.75
C PRO A 111 -42.92 -8.10 37.22
N VAL A 112 -43.62 -7.25 36.46
CA VAL A 112 -43.55 -7.19 34.99
C VAL A 112 -42.33 -6.35 34.57
N LYS A 113 -42.04 -5.26 35.30
CA LYS A 113 -40.86 -4.41 35.06
C LYS A 113 -39.58 -4.91 35.74
N SER A 114 -39.65 -5.90 36.64
CA SER A 114 -38.49 -6.56 37.27
C SER A 114 -37.75 -7.47 36.28
N ARG A 115 -37.39 -6.91 35.13
CA ARG A 115 -36.52 -7.53 34.14
C ARG A 115 -35.13 -7.57 34.78
N ARG A 116 -34.63 -8.75 35.12
CA ARG A 116 -33.21 -9.01 34.90
C ARG A 116 -32.99 -9.07 33.38
N SER A 117 -33.03 -7.92 32.72
CA SER A 117 -32.81 -7.79 31.28
C SER A 117 -31.43 -8.32 30.92
N LEU A 118 -31.23 -8.74 29.68
CA LEU A 118 -29.87 -8.91 29.16
C LEU A 118 -29.07 -7.61 29.32
N ALA A 119 -29.74 -6.45 29.33
CA ALA A 119 -29.15 -5.17 29.69
C ALA A 119 -28.72 -5.10 31.18
N SER A 120 -29.43 -5.67 32.15
CA SER A 120 -28.99 -5.71 33.56
C SER A 120 -28.04 -6.85 33.89
N LYS A 121 -28.04 -7.95 33.11
CA LYS A 121 -26.89 -8.85 33.02
C LYS A 121 -25.67 -8.17 32.37
N ARG A 122 -25.83 -7.14 31.52
CA ARG A 122 -24.74 -6.27 31.03
C ARG A 122 -24.39 -5.12 31.98
N ILE A 123 -25.27 -4.76 32.93
CA ILE A 123 -24.93 -3.83 34.02
C ILE A 123 -24.09 -4.58 35.07
N GLY A 124 -24.42 -5.84 35.39
CA GLY A 124 -23.66 -6.68 36.32
C GLY A 124 -22.48 -7.44 35.70
N ARG A 125 -22.55 -7.80 34.41
CA ARG A 125 -21.35 -7.95 33.58
C ARG A 125 -21.06 -6.58 33.04
N ALA A 126 -20.64 -5.66 33.91
CA ALA A 126 -19.89 -4.51 33.48
C ALA A 126 -19.00 -5.00 32.35
N ALA A 127 -19.21 -4.47 31.16
CA ALA A 127 -18.33 -4.75 30.04
C ALA A 127 -16.92 -4.63 30.62
N THR A 128 -16.09 -5.65 30.47
CA THR A 128 -14.68 -5.66 30.86
C THR A 128 -13.87 -4.69 29.97
N ASN A 129 -14.44 -3.52 29.69
CA ASN A 129 -14.23 -2.66 28.54
C ASN A 129 -14.07 -1.19 28.97
N THR A 130 -13.47 -0.95 30.13
CA THR A 130 -12.95 0.37 30.54
C THR A 130 -11.50 0.29 30.98
N LYS A 131 -10.66 -0.37 30.18
CA LYS A 131 -9.21 -0.31 30.36
C LYS A 131 -8.54 0.78 29.51
N LEU A 132 -9.16 1.17 28.39
CA LEU A 132 -8.67 2.26 27.55
C LEU A 132 -9.42 3.55 27.91
N THR A 133 -8.79 4.41 28.71
CA THR A 133 -9.30 5.75 28.99
C THR A 133 -8.77 6.74 27.95
N VAL A 134 -9.35 7.94 27.90
CA VAL A 134 -8.87 9.00 26.97
C VAL A 134 -7.40 9.35 27.21
N PRO A 135 -6.91 9.55 28.46
CA PRO A 135 -5.48 9.81 28.69
C PRO A 135 -4.58 8.68 28.19
N ILE A 136 -4.98 7.42 28.39
CA ILE A 136 -4.23 6.26 27.89
C ILE A 136 -4.21 6.27 26.35
N ALA A 137 -5.35 6.53 25.71
CA ALA A 137 -5.45 6.61 24.26
C ALA A 137 -4.58 7.74 23.67
N GLU A 138 -4.62 8.94 24.26
CA GLU A 138 -3.82 10.09 23.83
C GLU A 138 -2.32 9.80 23.97
N THR A 139 -1.91 9.26 25.12
CA THR A 139 -0.52 8.86 25.40
C THR A 139 -0.03 7.81 24.40
N ILE A 140 -0.85 6.79 24.11
CA ILE A 140 -0.52 5.78 23.09
C ILE A 140 -0.32 6.44 21.72
N LEU A 141 -1.23 7.32 21.31
CA LEU A 141 -1.16 7.97 20.00
C LEU A 141 0.05 8.93 19.89
N GLU A 142 0.36 9.67 20.96
CA GLU A 142 1.50 10.59 21.01
C GLU A 142 2.84 9.84 20.97
N ILE A 143 3.01 8.81 21.80
CA ILE A 143 4.21 7.97 21.77
C ILE A 143 4.32 7.28 20.40
N ASN A 144 3.22 6.72 19.89
CA ASN A 144 3.23 6.09 18.58
C ASN A 144 3.64 7.08 17.48
N TRP A 145 3.16 8.32 17.51
CA TRP A 145 3.56 9.38 16.59
C TRP A 145 5.06 9.72 16.72
N LYS A 146 5.53 10.00 17.93
CA LYS A 146 6.92 10.36 18.24
C LYS A 146 7.92 9.32 17.77
N TYR A 147 7.54 8.03 17.84
CA TYR A 147 8.36 6.91 17.42
C TYR A 147 7.97 6.33 16.05
N TRP A 148 7.26 7.11 15.23
CA TRP A 148 6.94 6.76 13.82
C TRP A 148 6.20 5.43 13.68
N GLY A 149 5.45 5.00 14.70
CA GLY A 149 4.75 3.73 14.74
C GLY A 149 5.63 2.48 14.77
N LYS A 150 6.94 2.61 15.02
CA LYS A 150 7.92 1.50 14.94
C LYS A 150 8.03 0.65 16.19
N LEU A 151 7.43 1.08 17.31
CA LEU A 151 7.57 0.36 18.57
C LEU A 151 6.81 -0.97 18.52
N SER A 152 7.45 -2.03 19.00
CA SER A 152 6.73 -3.27 19.32
C SER A 152 5.73 -3.00 20.45
N THR A 153 4.68 -3.82 20.54
CA THR A 153 3.66 -3.70 21.59
C THR A 153 4.29 -3.61 22.99
N LYS A 154 5.30 -4.44 23.27
CA LYS A 154 6.07 -4.42 24.52
C LYS A 154 6.80 -3.10 24.77
N LYS A 155 7.49 -2.57 23.75
CA LYS A 155 8.21 -1.29 23.86
C LYS A 155 7.26 -0.09 24.00
N LEU A 156 6.15 -0.11 23.27
CA LEU A 156 5.10 0.90 23.38
C LEU A 156 4.49 0.90 24.78
N LEU A 157 4.16 -0.28 25.32
CA LEU A 157 3.68 -0.42 26.69
C LEU A 157 4.68 0.14 27.71
N GLY A 158 5.97 -0.20 27.61
CA GLY A 158 6.97 0.33 28.54
C GLY A 158 7.09 1.86 28.52
N LYS A 159 6.90 2.49 27.34
CA LYS A 159 6.86 3.95 27.22
C LYS A 159 5.59 4.55 27.82
N VAL A 160 4.44 3.92 27.56
CA VAL A 160 3.14 4.36 28.10
C VAL A 160 3.12 4.26 29.63
N VAL A 161 3.64 3.17 30.21
CA VAL A 161 3.76 3.03 31.68
C VAL A 161 4.72 4.06 32.27
N LYS A 162 5.77 4.46 31.55
CA LYS A 162 6.68 5.51 32.02
C LYS A 162 5.99 6.88 32.11
N GLU A 163 5.09 7.19 31.17
CA GLU A 163 4.31 8.44 31.18
C GLU A 163 3.07 8.35 32.07
N LEU A 164 2.53 7.14 32.28
CA LEU A 164 1.39 6.84 33.15
C LEU A 164 1.74 5.69 34.11
N PRO A 165 2.42 5.97 35.24
CA PRO A 165 2.89 4.95 36.19
C PRO A 165 1.79 4.09 36.78
N ASP A 166 0.56 4.62 36.89
CA ASP A 166 -0.63 3.90 37.38
C ASP A 166 -1.02 2.69 36.52
N LEU A 167 -0.41 2.54 35.34
CA LEU A 167 -0.59 1.40 34.44
C LEU A 167 0.40 0.27 34.70
N ASP A 168 1.23 0.37 35.73
CA ASP A 168 2.13 -0.71 36.12
C ASP A 168 1.36 -2.03 36.34
N GLY A 169 1.92 -3.13 35.85
CA GLY A 169 1.24 -4.42 35.77
C GLY A 169 0.27 -4.60 34.58
N THR A 170 0.13 -3.63 33.68
CA THR A 170 -0.60 -3.82 32.42
C THR A 170 0.11 -4.83 31.52
N SER A 171 -0.62 -5.81 30.98
CA SER A 171 -0.05 -6.82 30.09
C SER A 171 0.13 -6.35 28.64
N GLU A 172 1.09 -6.94 27.92
CA GLU A 172 1.30 -6.68 26.47
C GLU A 172 0.02 -6.95 25.66
N GLU A 173 -0.75 -7.98 26.02
CA GLU A 173 -2.01 -8.30 25.35
C GLU A 173 -3.09 -7.22 25.58
N SER A 174 -3.05 -6.50 26.71
CA SER A 174 -3.94 -5.36 26.93
C SER A 174 -3.59 -4.19 26.01
N MET A 175 -2.30 -3.89 25.87
CA MET A 175 -1.82 -2.88 24.91
C MET A 175 -2.19 -3.26 23.45
N ARG A 176 -2.03 -4.54 23.07
CA ARG A 176 -2.45 -5.02 21.75
C ARG A 176 -3.94 -4.80 21.49
N ARG A 177 -4.79 -5.08 22.48
CA ARG A 177 -6.24 -4.84 22.40
C ARG A 177 -6.55 -3.34 22.31
N TRP A 178 -5.84 -2.49 23.05
CA TRP A 178 -6.02 -1.04 22.98
C TRP A 178 -5.64 -0.48 21.61
N CYS A 179 -4.48 -0.85 21.05
CA CYS A 179 -4.11 -0.47 19.69
C CYS A 179 -5.18 -0.90 18.68
N LYS A 180 -5.71 -2.12 18.79
CA LYS A 180 -6.82 -2.59 17.94
C LYS A 180 -8.09 -1.76 18.11
N ALA A 181 -8.46 -1.41 19.35
CA ALA A 181 -9.63 -0.59 19.66
C ALA A 181 -9.51 0.84 19.12
N LEU A 182 -8.28 1.39 19.10
CA LEU A 182 -7.91 2.66 18.45
C LEU A 182 -7.87 2.58 16.92
N GLY A 183 -8.04 1.38 16.34
CA GLY A 183 -8.04 1.18 14.89
C GLY A 183 -6.65 1.05 14.27
N ALA A 184 -5.62 0.72 15.05
CA ALA A 184 -4.27 0.51 14.54
C ALA A 184 -4.24 -0.58 13.46
N LYS A 185 -3.57 -0.27 12.35
CA LYS A 185 -3.31 -1.20 11.24
C LYS A 185 -1.83 -1.23 10.96
N LYS A 186 -1.31 -2.40 10.61
CA LYS A 186 0.07 -2.53 10.15
C LYS A 186 0.14 -2.09 8.69
N HIS A 187 0.98 -1.11 8.41
CA HIS A 187 1.30 -0.65 7.08
C HIS A 187 2.82 -0.61 6.90
N ARG A 188 3.29 -0.87 5.67
CA ARG A 188 4.69 -0.59 5.31
C ARG A 188 4.81 0.91 5.06
N GLN A 189 5.83 1.53 5.64
CA GLN A 189 6.21 2.90 5.33
C GLN A 189 7.46 2.87 4.47
N TYR A 190 7.43 3.59 3.36
CA TYR A 190 8.54 3.73 2.44
C TYR A 190 9.15 5.11 2.62
N ILE A 191 10.47 5.19 2.50
CA ILE A 191 11.17 6.47 2.41
C ILE A 191 10.75 7.11 1.09
N LYS A 192 10.45 8.42 1.13
CA LYS A 192 10.09 9.19 -0.06
C LYS A 192 11.16 10.24 -0.34
N PRO A 193 11.39 10.60 -1.61
CA PRO A 193 12.28 11.70 -1.94
C PRO A 193 11.83 13.01 -1.28
N LEU A 194 12.80 13.82 -0.87
CA LEU A 194 12.54 15.15 -0.29
C LEU A 194 12.35 16.16 -1.42
N LEU A 195 11.12 16.63 -1.60
CA LEU A 195 10.79 17.55 -2.70
C LEU A 195 11.07 19.01 -2.33
N ARG A 196 11.94 19.66 -3.12
CA ARG A 196 12.14 21.11 -3.10
C ARG A 196 11.07 21.82 -3.92
N LEU A 197 11.03 23.16 -3.86
CA LEU A 197 10.07 23.97 -4.59
C LEU A 197 10.06 23.65 -6.09
N ARG A 198 11.24 23.54 -6.73
CA ARG A 198 11.36 23.18 -8.16
C ARG A 198 10.72 21.84 -8.48
N HIS A 199 10.93 20.81 -7.66
CA HIS A 199 10.39 19.46 -7.90
C HIS A 199 8.86 19.50 -7.85
N LYS A 200 8.29 20.25 -6.89
CA LYS A 200 6.83 20.41 -6.79
C LYS A 200 6.25 21.15 -8.00
N VAL A 201 6.93 22.19 -8.49
CA VAL A 201 6.52 22.93 -9.69
C VAL A 201 6.53 22.03 -10.92
N GLN A 202 7.65 21.33 -11.18
CA GLN A 202 7.80 20.43 -12.33
C GLN A 202 6.80 19.27 -12.29
N ARG A 203 6.64 18.61 -11.14
CA ARG A 203 5.65 17.54 -10.95
C ARG A 203 4.22 18.02 -11.20
N LEU A 204 3.89 19.22 -10.73
CA LEU A 204 2.54 19.76 -10.91
C LEU A 204 2.28 20.21 -12.35
N LYS A 205 3.30 20.75 -13.04
CA LYS A 205 3.27 21.02 -14.49
C LYS A 205 2.99 19.72 -15.24
N TRP A 206 3.83 18.71 -15.02
CA TRP A 206 3.69 17.37 -15.60
C TRP A 206 2.30 16.79 -15.44
N ALA A 207 1.79 16.71 -14.20
CA ALA A 207 0.47 16.14 -13.95
C ALA A 207 -0.70 16.98 -14.50
N LEU A 208 -0.49 18.27 -14.77
CA LEU A 208 -1.50 19.14 -15.41
C LEU A 208 -1.49 18.98 -16.94
N ASP A 209 -0.33 18.79 -17.54
CA ASP A 209 -0.16 18.60 -18.98
C ASP A 209 -0.74 17.26 -19.44
N GLU A 210 -0.78 16.27 -18.53
CA GLU A 210 -1.48 14.99 -18.72
C GLU A 210 -3.02 15.10 -18.77
N ILE A 211 -3.61 16.28 -18.52
CA ILE A 211 -5.06 16.46 -18.48
C ILE A 211 -5.57 17.06 -19.79
N ASP A 212 -6.48 16.35 -20.45
CA ASP A 212 -7.12 16.82 -21.66
C ASP A 212 -8.11 17.98 -21.41
N GLY A 213 -8.64 18.56 -22.49
CA GLY A 213 -9.66 19.63 -22.41
C GLY A 213 -10.95 19.21 -21.70
N ASN A 214 -11.22 17.91 -21.60
CA ASN A 214 -12.37 17.36 -20.90
C ASN A 214 -12.09 17.11 -19.41
N GLY A 215 -10.87 17.33 -18.90
CA GLY A 215 -10.52 17.03 -17.52
C GLY A 215 -10.28 15.53 -17.25
N MET A 216 -9.97 14.75 -18.28
CA MET A 216 -9.51 13.37 -18.17
C MET A 216 -7.98 13.34 -18.23
N LEU A 217 -7.35 12.53 -17.38
CA LEU A 217 -5.94 12.18 -17.55
C LEU A 217 -5.74 11.43 -18.87
N SER A 218 -4.55 11.49 -19.47
CA SER A 218 -4.15 10.73 -20.65
C SER A 218 -4.46 9.22 -20.49
N ASP A 219 -4.66 8.53 -21.61
CA ASP A 219 -4.71 7.06 -21.58
C ASP A 219 -3.32 6.45 -21.67
N HIS A 220 -2.28 7.25 -21.95
CA HIS A 220 -0.90 6.82 -22.09
C HIS A 220 -0.74 5.71 -23.15
N LYS A 221 -1.62 5.65 -24.15
CA LYS A 221 -1.55 4.65 -25.24
C LYS A 221 -0.46 4.97 -26.27
N ASP A 222 0.05 6.18 -26.23
CA ASP A 222 1.16 6.74 -27.02
C ASP A 222 2.48 6.80 -26.23
N THR A 223 2.48 6.34 -24.98
CA THR A 223 3.65 6.42 -24.10
C THR A 223 4.28 5.06 -23.89
N VAL A 224 5.60 4.98 -24.07
CA VAL A 224 6.47 3.87 -23.70
C VAL A 224 7.30 4.33 -22.51
N HIS A 225 7.21 3.61 -21.40
CA HIS A 225 8.09 3.82 -20.26
C HIS A 225 9.30 2.93 -20.40
N VAL A 226 10.49 3.46 -20.11
CA VAL A 226 11.73 2.71 -20.03
C VAL A 226 12.47 3.02 -18.73
N ASP A 227 13.00 1.99 -18.10
CA ASP A 227 13.72 2.11 -16.83
C ASP A 227 14.67 0.94 -16.56
N GLU A 228 15.61 1.13 -15.64
CA GLU A 228 16.55 0.11 -15.20
C GLU A 228 16.24 -0.46 -13.82
N LYS A 229 16.45 -1.77 -13.66
CA LYS A 229 16.40 -2.42 -12.35
C LYS A 229 17.45 -3.48 -12.14
N TRP A 230 18.04 -3.47 -10.94
CA TRP A 230 18.83 -4.59 -10.42
C TRP A 230 17.93 -5.71 -9.91
N PHE A 231 18.08 -6.90 -10.48
CA PHE A 231 17.55 -8.15 -9.96
C PHE A 231 18.66 -8.87 -9.20
N PHE A 232 18.34 -9.37 -8.01
CA PHE A 232 19.28 -10.04 -7.12
C PHE A 232 19.00 -11.54 -7.11
N GLN A 233 20.06 -12.34 -7.10
CA GLN A 233 19.92 -13.80 -7.01
C GLN A 233 19.43 -14.26 -5.62
N MET A 234 19.61 -13.43 -4.60
CA MET A 234 19.23 -13.73 -3.22
C MET A 234 18.89 -12.46 -2.45
N ASP A 235 17.89 -12.56 -1.59
CA ASP A 235 17.43 -11.47 -0.74
C ASP A 235 17.95 -11.66 0.69
N ASP A 236 18.64 -10.63 1.21
CA ASP A 236 19.03 -10.58 2.61
C ASP A 236 17.79 -10.33 3.49
N GLY A 237 17.62 -11.13 4.54
CA GLY A 237 16.45 -11.04 5.42
C GLY A 237 15.15 -11.58 4.83
N ALA A 238 15.22 -12.45 3.82
CA ALA A 238 14.05 -13.14 3.28
C ALA A 238 13.26 -13.89 4.36
N VAL A 239 11.92 -13.79 4.31
CA VAL A 239 11.03 -14.51 5.22
C VAL A 239 10.81 -15.92 4.68
N CYS A 240 11.39 -16.92 5.34
CA CYS A 240 11.18 -18.33 4.99
C CYS A 240 10.06 -18.96 5.82
N ARG A 241 9.36 -19.92 5.23
CA ARG A 241 8.47 -20.83 5.96
C ARG A 241 9.30 -21.98 6.50
N VAL A 242 9.20 -22.23 7.80
CA VAL A 242 9.79 -23.39 8.48
C VAL A 242 8.68 -24.33 8.91
N PHE A 243 8.93 -25.62 8.75
CA PHE A 243 8.02 -26.69 9.16
C PHE A 243 8.66 -27.46 10.32
N PRO A 244 7.85 -27.97 11.27
CA PRO A 244 8.37 -28.82 12.32
C PRO A 244 8.86 -30.15 11.74
N ASP A 245 9.95 -30.69 12.27
CA ASP A 245 10.37 -32.06 12.03
C ASP A 245 9.49 -33.07 12.78
N ALA A 246 9.81 -34.36 12.67
CA ALA A 246 9.08 -35.44 13.32
C ALA A 246 9.01 -35.32 14.87
N HIS A 247 9.87 -34.48 15.46
CA HIS A 247 9.94 -34.23 16.90
C HIS A 247 9.36 -32.87 17.32
N GLY A 248 8.76 -32.11 16.37
CA GLY A 248 8.18 -30.80 16.65
C GLY A 248 9.19 -29.64 16.63
N ASN A 249 10.45 -29.89 16.26
CA ASN A 249 11.47 -28.85 16.19
C ASN A 249 11.43 -28.12 14.85
N TYR A 250 11.61 -26.80 14.87
CA TYR A 250 11.64 -26.00 13.65
C TYR A 250 13.09 -25.80 13.20
N THR A 251 13.43 -26.38 12.06
CA THR A 251 14.77 -26.23 11.47
C THR A 251 14.73 -25.26 10.31
N LEU A 252 15.63 -24.27 10.33
CA LEU A 252 15.79 -23.33 9.22
C LEU A 252 16.45 -24.03 8.03
N PRO A 253 16.09 -23.67 6.79
CA PRO A 253 16.85 -24.10 5.63
C PRO A 253 18.30 -23.59 5.73
N PRO A 254 19.30 -24.34 5.23
CA PRO A 254 20.69 -23.91 5.25
C PRO A 254 20.85 -22.51 4.65
N PRO A 255 21.54 -21.57 5.34
CA PRO A 255 21.67 -20.21 4.85
C PRO A 255 22.57 -20.17 3.61
N ARG A 256 22.19 -19.37 2.60
CA ARG A 256 23.11 -18.98 1.53
C ARG A 256 24.24 -18.14 2.13
N ARG A 257 25.49 -18.46 1.78
CA ARG A 257 26.69 -17.80 2.33
C ARG A 257 27.40 -16.98 1.26
N LEU A 258 27.76 -15.76 1.61
CA LEU A 258 28.59 -14.85 0.82
C LEU A 258 29.66 -14.24 1.72
N TYR A 259 30.82 -13.90 1.15
CA TYR A 259 31.87 -13.19 1.89
C TYR A 259 31.41 -11.81 2.38
N HIS A 260 30.64 -11.08 1.57
CA HIS A 260 30.10 -9.78 1.92
C HIS A 260 28.78 -9.51 1.18
N LYS A 261 27.81 -8.86 1.84
CA LYS A 261 26.47 -8.58 1.30
C LYS A 261 26.49 -7.67 0.06
N SER A 262 27.48 -6.80 -0.08
CA SER A 262 27.64 -5.99 -1.30
C SER A 262 28.02 -6.81 -2.53
N ARG A 263 28.50 -8.04 -2.35
CA ARG A 263 28.87 -8.97 -3.41
C ARG A 263 27.74 -9.94 -3.78
N THR A 264 26.51 -9.65 -3.34
CA THR A 264 25.34 -10.42 -3.79
C THR A 264 25.25 -10.38 -5.31
N PRO A 265 25.28 -11.55 -5.99
CA PRO A 265 25.10 -11.61 -7.43
C PRO A 265 23.82 -10.92 -7.86
N LYS A 266 23.96 -9.97 -8.77
CA LYS A 266 22.88 -9.14 -9.28
C LYS A 266 23.11 -8.82 -10.74
N LEU A 267 22.03 -8.67 -11.49
CA LEU A 267 22.02 -8.33 -12.91
C LEU A 267 21.08 -7.14 -13.14
N MET A 268 21.54 -6.15 -13.89
CA MET A 268 20.74 -4.98 -14.24
C MET A 268 20.02 -5.24 -15.55
N PHE A 269 18.74 -4.95 -15.57
CA PHE A 269 17.89 -5.01 -16.75
C PHE A 269 17.37 -3.62 -17.10
N LEU A 270 17.35 -3.29 -18.38
CA LEU A 270 16.54 -2.21 -18.95
C LEU A 270 15.25 -2.84 -19.45
N VAL A 271 14.10 -2.29 -19.08
CA VAL A 271 12.81 -2.75 -19.59
C VAL A 271 12.09 -1.60 -20.23
N ALA A 272 11.47 -1.85 -21.39
CA ALA A 272 10.55 -0.92 -22.03
C ALA A 272 9.16 -1.55 -22.13
N VAL A 273 8.14 -0.83 -21.69
CA VAL A 273 6.74 -1.26 -21.67
C VAL A 273 5.82 -0.12 -22.02
N ALA A 274 4.75 -0.45 -22.72
CA ALA A 274 3.67 0.44 -23.11
C ALA A 274 2.34 -0.08 -22.57
N ARG A 275 1.28 0.69 -22.77
CA ARG A 275 -0.06 0.23 -22.40
C ARG A 275 -0.54 -0.86 -23.35
N PRO A 276 -1.05 -2.01 -22.86
CA PRO A 276 -1.57 -3.07 -23.73
C PRO A 276 -2.68 -2.57 -24.67
N ARG A 277 -2.67 -3.05 -25.92
CA ARG A 277 -3.64 -2.73 -26.97
C ARG A 277 -4.17 -4.03 -27.60
N PRO A 278 -5.17 -4.69 -26.98
CA PRO A 278 -5.74 -5.94 -27.51
C PRO A 278 -6.28 -5.81 -28.93
N GLU A 279 -6.77 -4.62 -29.31
CA GLU A 279 -7.23 -4.31 -30.67
C GLU A 279 -6.12 -4.45 -31.75
N TYR A 280 -4.85 -4.40 -31.34
CA TYR A 280 -3.68 -4.60 -32.20
C TYR A 280 -2.89 -5.87 -31.85
N ASN A 281 -3.48 -6.77 -31.04
CA ASN A 281 -2.80 -7.95 -30.50
C ASN A 281 -1.48 -7.61 -29.79
N PHE A 282 -1.45 -6.47 -29.10
CA PHE A 282 -0.27 -5.99 -28.39
C PHE A 282 -0.45 -6.12 -26.87
N ASP A 283 0.47 -6.83 -26.24
CA ASP A 283 0.42 -7.17 -24.81
C ASP A 283 1.05 -6.10 -23.90
N GLY A 284 1.56 -5.01 -24.48
CA GLY A 284 2.23 -3.91 -23.77
C GLY A 284 3.73 -4.10 -23.59
N LYS A 285 4.32 -5.24 -23.97
CA LYS A 285 5.73 -5.53 -23.75
C LYS A 285 6.58 -5.11 -24.95
N ILE A 286 7.41 -4.08 -24.81
CA ILE A 286 8.32 -3.64 -25.89
C ILE A 286 9.58 -4.50 -25.91
N GLY A 287 10.31 -4.55 -24.80
CA GLY A 287 11.52 -5.36 -24.72
C GLY A 287 12.17 -5.36 -23.35
N ILE A 288 13.11 -6.28 -23.18
CA ILE A 288 13.93 -6.41 -21.98
C ILE A 288 15.38 -6.67 -22.40
N TRP A 289 16.30 -5.87 -21.88
CA TRP A 289 17.74 -5.93 -22.16
C TRP A 289 18.50 -6.04 -20.85
N HIS A 290 19.73 -6.57 -20.88
CA HIS A 290 20.55 -6.68 -19.68
C HIS A 290 21.97 -6.14 -19.89
N PHE A 291 22.55 -5.58 -18.83
CA PHE A 291 23.90 -5.01 -18.87
C PHE A 291 24.92 -5.98 -18.27
N ALA A 292 25.31 -6.97 -19.08
CA ALA A 292 26.38 -7.91 -18.73
C ALA A 292 27.14 -8.40 -19.96
N ILE A 293 28.37 -8.83 -19.72
CA ILE A 293 29.23 -9.49 -20.69
C ILE A 293 29.57 -10.89 -20.20
N VAL A 294 29.74 -11.82 -21.14
CA VAL A 294 30.24 -13.15 -20.84
C VAL A 294 31.75 -13.16 -21.04
N ARG A 295 32.49 -13.61 -20.04
CA ARG A 295 33.95 -13.74 -20.07
C ARG A 295 34.39 -15.09 -19.52
N LYS A 296 35.54 -15.58 -19.99
CA LYS A 296 36.18 -16.76 -19.41
C LYS A 296 36.74 -16.44 -18.02
N ALA A 297 36.58 -17.39 -17.10
CA ALA A 297 37.04 -17.27 -15.73
C ALA A 297 38.54 -16.96 -15.66
N LYS A 298 38.94 -15.96 -14.88
CA LYS A 298 40.35 -15.58 -14.68
C LYS A 298 41.07 -16.46 -13.64
N ARG A 299 40.30 -17.16 -12.79
CA ARG A 299 40.80 -18.02 -11.71
C ARG A 299 39.94 -19.27 -11.62
N SER A 300 40.56 -20.40 -11.27
CA SER A 300 39.83 -21.63 -10.96
C SER A 300 39.31 -21.57 -9.52
N HIS A 301 38.18 -22.21 -9.25
CA HIS A 301 37.60 -22.29 -7.93
C HIS A 301 36.93 -23.65 -7.71
N LYS A 302 37.50 -24.45 -6.80
CA LYS A 302 37.12 -25.85 -6.59
C LYS A 302 35.66 -26.01 -6.15
N ALA A 303 35.18 -25.16 -5.24
CA ALA A 303 33.84 -25.31 -4.67
C ALA A 303 32.70 -24.98 -5.66
N THR A 304 32.96 -24.16 -6.68
CA THR A 304 31.98 -23.83 -7.73
C THR A 304 32.23 -24.60 -9.03
N GLY A 305 33.24 -25.46 -9.07
CA GLY A 305 33.66 -26.15 -10.31
C GLY A 305 34.19 -25.21 -11.40
N THR A 306 34.55 -23.97 -11.07
CA THR A 306 35.02 -22.98 -12.04
C THR A 306 36.44 -23.30 -12.49
N VAL A 307 36.68 -23.36 -13.80
CA VAL A 307 37.97 -23.64 -14.42
C VAL A 307 38.47 -22.42 -15.19
N LYS A 308 39.67 -21.93 -14.84
CA LYS A 308 40.31 -20.79 -15.50
C LYS A 308 40.39 -20.99 -17.01
N GLY A 309 40.01 -19.97 -17.78
CA GLY A 309 40.06 -19.99 -19.24
C GLY A 309 38.97 -20.82 -19.93
N VAL A 310 38.20 -21.61 -19.18
CA VAL A 310 37.20 -22.53 -19.75
C VAL A 310 35.77 -22.13 -19.37
N THR A 311 35.51 -21.94 -18.07
CA THR A 311 34.17 -21.62 -17.57
C THR A 311 33.77 -20.20 -17.95
N ASP A 312 32.57 -20.05 -18.51
CA ASP A 312 31.97 -18.75 -18.78
C ASP A 312 31.37 -18.15 -17.51
N ILE A 313 31.67 -16.87 -17.28
CA ILE A 313 31.17 -16.08 -16.17
C ILE A 313 30.50 -14.84 -16.75
N MET A 314 29.28 -14.57 -16.28
CA MET A 314 28.59 -13.32 -16.56
C MET A 314 29.09 -12.24 -15.60
N GLU A 315 29.61 -11.14 -16.15
CA GLU A 315 30.12 -9.98 -15.42
C GLU A 315 29.28 -8.75 -15.77
N THR A 316 28.75 -8.07 -14.77
CA THR A 316 28.01 -6.82 -14.95
C THR A 316 28.97 -5.65 -15.08
N TYR A 317 28.53 -4.59 -15.75
CA TYR A 317 29.32 -3.38 -15.93
C TYR A 317 28.46 -2.14 -15.69
N THR A 318 29.13 -1.00 -15.47
CA THR A 318 28.45 0.28 -15.24
C THR A 318 27.89 0.79 -16.56
N VAL A 319 26.65 1.25 -16.55
CA VAL A 319 25.99 1.85 -17.71
C VAL A 319 26.40 3.32 -17.78
N ASP A 320 27.21 3.67 -18.78
CA ASP A 320 27.52 5.05 -19.12
C ASP A 320 26.58 5.57 -20.23
N ALA A 321 26.69 6.86 -20.56
CA ALA A 321 25.83 7.48 -21.57
C ALA A 321 25.94 6.80 -22.95
N LYS A 322 27.12 6.28 -23.32
CA LYS A 322 27.34 5.64 -24.62
C LYS A 322 26.71 4.26 -24.66
N VAL A 323 26.84 3.49 -23.59
CA VAL A 323 26.17 2.19 -23.41
C VAL A 323 24.66 2.38 -23.45
N TYR A 324 24.14 3.32 -22.66
CA TYR A 324 22.70 3.59 -22.60
C TYR A 324 22.16 3.98 -23.97
N ARG A 325 22.77 4.99 -24.61
CA ARG A 325 22.39 5.43 -25.97
C ARG A 325 22.41 4.27 -26.97
N LYS A 326 23.43 3.41 -26.92
CA LYS A 326 23.51 2.23 -27.80
C LYS A 326 22.34 1.28 -27.61
N VAL A 327 21.85 1.07 -26.38
CA VAL A 327 20.69 0.20 -26.14
C VAL A 327 19.39 0.88 -26.55
N ILE A 328 19.26 2.20 -26.38
CA ILE A 328 18.07 2.93 -26.82
C ILE A 328 17.95 2.96 -28.36
N THR A 329 19.03 3.33 -29.05
CA THR A 329 19.00 3.66 -30.49
C THR A 329 19.69 2.67 -31.40
N GLY A 330 20.40 1.70 -30.84
CA GLY A 330 21.16 0.73 -31.61
C GLY A 330 20.26 -0.30 -32.29
N LYS A 331 20.89 -1.16 -33.09
CA LYS A 331 20.24 -2.33 -33.66
C LYS A 331 19.80 -3.28 -32.53
N GLU A 332 18.60 -3.84 -32.63
CA GLU A 332 17.90 -4.60 -31.58
C GLU A 332 17.65 -3.77 -30.30
N GLY A 333 17.70 -2.44 -30.42
CA GLY A 333 17.48 -1.50 -29.32
C GLY A 333 16.02 -1.16 -29.08
N VAL A 334 15.78 -0.26 -28.13
CA VAL A 334 14.43 0.15 -27.70
C VAL A 334 13.63 0.74 -28.86
N MET A 335 14.18 1.70 -29.61
CA MET A 335 13.46 2.36 -30.69
C MET A 335 13.10 1.40 -31.83
N GLU A 336 13.98 0.46 -32.17
CA GLU A 336 13.68 -0.58 -33.18
C GLU A 336 12.57 -1.52 -32.69
N ALA A 337 12.61 -1.95 -31.42
CA ALA A 337 11.56 -2.77 -30.83
C ALA A 337 10.20 -2.04 -30.77
N ILE A 338 10.20 -0.71 -30.55
CA ILE A 338 8.99 0.12 -30.65
C ILE A 338 8.45 0.07 -32.08
N ARG A 339 9.29 0.29 -33.09
CA ARG A 339 8.86 0.27 -34.50
C ARG A 339 8.27 -1.07 -34.91
N GLU A 340 8.88 -2.17 -34.47
CA GLU A 340 8.39 -3.52 -34.73
C GLU A 340 7.04 -3.78 -34.06
N LYS A 341 6.94 -3.49 -32.76
CA LYS A 341 5.78 -3.89 -31.95
C LYS A 341 4.62 -2.91 -31.97
N MET A 342 4.88 -1.65 -32.26
CA MET A 342 3.88 -0.57 -32.34
C MET A 342 3.66 -0.13 -33.79
N TRP A 343 3.68 -1.08 -34.73
CA TRP A 343 3.60 -0.85 -36.18
C TRP A 343 2.42 0.05 -36.64
N TRP A 344 1.33 0.11 -35.87
CA TRP A 344 0.17 0.95 -36.19
C TRP A 344 0.46 2.45 -36.09
N TYR A 345 1.51 2.86 -35.38
CA TYR A 345 1.97 4.26 -35.36
C TYR A 345 2.76 4.65 -36.61
N LYS A 346 3.25 3.69 -37.41
CA LYS A 346 3.98 3.99 -38.65
C LYS A 346 3.11 4.85 -39.57
N LYS A 347 3.66 5.95 -40.09
CA LYS A 347 2.95 6.77 -41.08
C LYS A 347 2.57 5.89 -42.29
N GLY A 348 1.32 5.96 -42.70
CA GLY A 348 0.79 5.12 -43.78
C GLY A 348 0.36 3.70 -43.37
N SER A 349 0.35 3.36 -42.07
CA SER A 349 -0.19 2.07 -41.57
C SER A 349 -1.71 1.90 -41.80
N GLY A 350 -2.41 2.99 -42.12
CA GLY A 350 -3.87 3.03 -42.29
C GLY A 350 -4.65 2.98 -40.96
N LYS A 351 -3.99 3.15 -39.82
CA LYS A 351 -4.62 3.22 -38.49
C LYS A 351 -4.84 4.66 -38.03
N PRO A 352 -5.77 4.92 -37.07
CA PRO A 352 -5.99 6.25 -36.52
C PRO A 352 -4.74 6.91 -35.93
N GLU A 353 -3.83 6.09 -35.39
CA GLU A 353 -2.57 6.52 -34.79
C GLU A 353 -1.42 6.70 -35.80
N ALA A 354 -1.65 6.45 -37.09
CA ALA A 354 -0.59 6.51 -38.10
C ALA A 354 0.05 7.91 -38.16
N GLY A 355 1.36 7.98 -37.97
CA GLY A 355 2.15 9.22 -37.95
C GLY A 355 1.97 10.07 -36.70
N GLN A 356 1.27 9.57 -35.68
CA GLN A 356 1.24 10.21 -34.36
C GLN A 356 2.55 9.96 -33.61
N GLU A 357 2.85 10.87 -32.69
CA GLU A 357 4.02 10.82 -31.84
C GLU A 357 3.92 9.70 -30.80
N ILE A 358 5.04 9.00 -30.57
CA ILE A 358 5.23 8.08 -29.46
C ILE A 358 6.18 8.74 -28.47
N TRP A 359 5.78 8.83 -27.22
CA TRP A 359 6.61 9.35 -26.13
C TRP A 359 7.41 8.22 -25.50
N LEU A 360 8.74 8.27 -25.59
CA LEU A 360 9.64 7.37 -24.88
C LEU A 360 10.10 8.04 -23.57
N GLN A 361 9.40 7.75 -22.47
CA GLN A 361 9.65 8.33 -21.17
C GLN A 361 10.76 7.58 -20.42
N HIS A 362 11.78 8.31 -19.96
CA HIS A 362 12.83 7.79 -19.07
C HIS A 362 13.08 8.71 -17.87
N ASP A 363 13.94 8.28 -16.94
CA ASP A 363 14.37 9.12 -15.82
C ASP A 363 15.52 10.07 -16.18
N GLY A 364 15.69 11.11 -15.36
CA GLY A 364 16.71 12.14 -15.53
C GLY A 364 18.13 11.75 -15.12
N ALA A 365 18.49 10.47 -15.11
CA ALA A 365 19.83 10.07 -14.73
C ALA A 365 20.89 10.66 -15.69
N ARG A 366 22.07 11.04 -15.16
CA ARG A 366 23.13 11.69 -15.95
C ARG A 366 23.49 10.97 -17.27
N PRO A 367 23.55 9.61 -17.33
CA PRO A 367 23.78 8.91 -18.58
C PRO A 367 22.70 9.11 -19.65
N HIS A 368 21.46 9.36 -19.22
CA HIS A 368 20.29 9.47 -20.08
C HIS A 368 20.22 10.85 -20.74
N THR A 369 20.47 11.90 -19.94
CA THR A 369 20.33 13.32 -20.30
C THR A 369 21.63 13.94 -20.82
N ALA A 370 22.63 13.14 -21.16
CA ALA A 370 23.87 13.65 -21.73
C ALA A 370 23.58 14.36 -23.07
N LYS A 371 24.04 15.60 -23.24
CA LYS A 371 23.81 16.41 -24.46
C LYS A 371 24.13 15.68 -25.77
N ALA A 372 25.14 14.81 -25.76
CA ALA A 372 25.52 13.99 -26.91
C ALA A 372 24.47 12.92 -27.32
N ASN A 373 23.43 12.70 -26.51
CA ASN A 373 22.34 11.78 -26.80
C ASN A 373 21.19 12.45 -27.55
N GLU A 374 20.95 13.75 -27.31
CA GLU A 374 19.78 14.48 -27.79
C GLU A 374 19.63 14.42 -29.32
N GLU A 375 20.67 14.84 -30.05
CA GLU A 375 20.69 14.80 -31.52
C GLU A 375 20.51 13.36 -32.06
N VAL A 376 21.10 12.38 -31.38
CA VAL A 376 21.01 10.97 -31.81
C VAL A 376 19.59 10.43 -31.57
N PHE A 377 18.96 10.78 -30.45
CA PHE A 377 17.59 10.39 -30.15
C PHE A 377 16.60 11.02 -31.14
N GLU A 378 16.75 12.30 -31.46
CA GLU A 378 15.91 12.99 -32.43
C GLU A 378 16.03 12.35 -33.82
N GLN A 379 17.25 12.15 -34.31
CA GLN A 379 17.48 11.51 -35.62
C GLN A 379 16.89 10.10 -35.67
N LYS A 380 17.16 9.28 -34.65
CA LYS A 380 16.73 7.88 -34.59
C LYS A 380 15.22 7.72 -34.36
N GLY A 381 14.60 8.72 -33.73
CA GLY A 381 13.18 8.77 -33.49
C GLY A 381 12.34 9.05 -34.75
N GLN A 382 12.94 9.68 -35.76
CA GLN A 382 12.30 10.02 -37.04
C GLN A 382 12.55 8.98 -38.16
N GLU A 383 13.27 7.90 -37.87
CA GLU A 383 13.55 6.84 -38.84
C GLU A 383 12.31 6.00 -39.17
N GLU A 384 12.29 5.45 -40.39
CA GLU A 384 11.30 4.45 -40.85
C GLU A 384 9.83 4.90 -40.75
N ASP A 385 9.59 6.20 -40.94
CA ASP A 385 8.25 6.81 -40.91
C ASP A 385 7.56 6.79 -39.53
N PHE A 386 8.36 6.74 -38.46
CA PHE A 386 7.90 6.94 -37.08
C PHE A 386 8.24 8.33 -36.57
N LEU A 387 7.58 8.73 -35.49
CA LEU A 387 7.92 9.89 -34.68
C LEU A 387 8.01 9.43 -33.22
N ILE A 388 9.22 9.12 -32.75
CA ILE A 388 9.49 8.72 -31.37
C ILE A 388 10.27 9.83 -30.69
N THR A 389 9.70 10.43 -29.66
CA THR A 389 10.31 11.54 -28.91
C THR A 389 10.66 11.08 -27.51
N VAL A 390 11.94 11.22 -27.14
CA VAL A 390 12.39 10.90 -25.79
C VAL A 390 12.00 12.04 -24.85
N CYS A 391 11.37 11.71 -23.72
CA CYS A 391 10.99 12.69 -22.72
C CYS A 391 11.50 12.31 -21.32
N GLU A 392 11.96 13.32 -20.59
CA GLU A 392 12.42 13.16 -19.21
C GLU A 392 11.25 13.36 -18.24
N GLN A 393 11.02 12.39 -17.37
CA GLN A 393 10.07 12.59 -16.28
C GLN A 393 10.61 13.58 -15.23
N PRO A 394 9.75 14.22 -14.41
CA PRO A 394 10.20 15.20 -13.44
C PRO A 394 11.20 14.64 -12.43
N ALA A 395 12.22 15.43 -12.07
CA ALA A 395 13.23 15.01 -11.09
C ALA A 395 12.62 14.49 -9.78
N GLN A 396 13.25 13.45 -9.20
CA GLN A 396 12.81 12.80 -7.96
C GLN A 396 11.38 12.25 -7.99
N SER A 397 10.91 11.81 -9.16
CA SER A 397 9.54 11.32 -9.36
C SER A 397 9.45 9.87 -9.81
N PRO A 398 9.96 8.89 -9.04
CA PRO A 398 9.77 7.47 -9.36
C PRO A 398 8.29 7.06 -9.38
N ASP A 399 7.39 7.89 -8.84
CA ASP A 399 5.95 7.70 -8.89
C ASP A 399 5.25 8.28 -10.13
N THR A 400 6.01 8.78 -11.11
CA THR A 400 5.55 9.07 -12.48
C THR A 400 6.02 8.04 -13.50
N ASN A 401 6.83 7.05 -13.11
CA ASN A 401 7.21 5.91 -13.96
C ASN A 401 6.44 4.64 -13.58
N MET A 402 5.63 4.10 -14.49
CA MET A 402 4.90 2.84 -14.31
C MET A 402 5.80 1.67 -13.90
N ASP A 403 7.03 1.62 -14.42
CA ASP A 403 8.02 0.59 -14.09
C ASP A 403 8.33 0.55 -12.59
N ASP A 404 8.77 1.67 -12.04
CA ASP A 404 9.04 1.86 -10.61
C ASP A 404 7.81 1.71 -9.72
N ILE A 405 6.67 2.24 -10.17
CA ILE A 405 5.43 2.25 -9.40
C ILE A 405 4.95 0.83 -9.12
N ALA A 406 4.94 -0.03 -10.14
CA ALA A 406 4.23 -1.29 -10.08
C ALA A 406 4.89 -2.44 -10.83
N PHE A 407 5.27 -2.24 -12.11
CA PHE A 407 5.64 -3.35 -12.98
C PHE A 407 6.85 -4.11 -12.44
N PHE A 408 7.92 -3.41 -12.08
CA PHE A 408 9.12 -4.04 -11.55
C PHE A 408 8.92 -4.79 -10.25
N ASN A 409 8.14 -4.24 -9.32
CA ASN A 409 7.84 -4.92 -8.06
C ASN A 409 7.01 -6.19 -8.31
N SER A 410 6.13 -6.16 -9.32
CA SER A 410 5.35 -7.33 -9.73
C SER A 410 6.21 -8.37 -10.43
N LEU A 411 7.07 -7.98 -11.38
CA LEU A 411 7.96 -8.88 -12.10
C LEU A 411 8.95 -9.53 -11.13
N GLN A 412 9.54 -8.75 -10.22
CA GLN A 412 10.44 -9.26 -9.20
C GLN A 412 9.76 -10.30 -8.31
N SER A 413 8.49 -10.09 -7.95
CA SER A 413 7.71 -11.07 -7.18
C SER A 413 7.62 -12.41 -7.91
N ASP A 414 7.41 -12.43 -9.23
CA ASP A 414 7.35 -13.67 -10.00
C ASP A 414 8.73 -14.34 -10.10
N THR A 415 9.77 -13.55 -10.39
CA THR A 415 11.15 -14.07 -10.48
C THR A 415 11.62 -14.67 -9.17
N SER A 416 11.15 -14.15 -8.02
CA SER A 416 11.48 -14.70 -6.70
C SER A 416 10.89 -16.09 -6.44
N CYS A 417 9.90 -16.50 -7.24
CA CYS A 417 9.34 -17.84 -7.22
C CYS A 417 10.12 -18.85 -8.09
N VAL A 418 11.15 -18.39 -8.82
CA VAL A 418 12.02 -19.23 -9.64
C VAL A 418 13.36 -19.42 -8.92
N SER A 419 13.77 -20.67 -8.72
CA SER A 419 15.07 -20.96 -8.10
C SER A 419 16.20 -20.71 -9.09
N THR A 420 17.19 -19.91 -8.69
CA THR A 420 18.36 -19.56 -9.51
C THR A 420 19.66 -19.77 -8.74
N SER A 421 20.64 -20.37 -9.41
CA SER A 421 21.94 -20.79 -8.83
C SER A 421 23.11 -19.94 -9.32
N ASN A 422 22.94 -19.21 -10.42
CA ASN A 422 23.94 -18.31 -10.99
C ASN A 422 23.27 -17.18 -11.79
N LEU A 423 24.08 -16.26 -12.34
CA LEU A 423 23.57 -15.11 -13.09
C LEU A 423 22.94 -15.48 -14.45
N PHE A 424 23.35 -16.59 -15.07
CA PHE A 424 22.71 -17.06 -16.31
C PHE A 424 21.28 -17.54 -16.02
N GLU A 425 21.10 -18.36 -14.99
CA GLU A 425 19.77 -18.79 -14.54
C GLU A 425 18.92 -17.60 -14.07
N LEU A 426 19.52 -16.62 -13.41
CA LEU A 426 18.82 -15.37 -13.06
C LEU A 426 18.34 -14.64 -14.31
N ARG A 427 19.19 -14.53 -15.33
CA ARG A 427 18.81 -13.91 -16.60
C ARG A 427 17.65 -14.63 -17.25
N ASP A 428 17.76 -15.95 -17.36
CA ASP A 428 16.76 -16.77 -18.03
C ASP A 428 15.44 -16.76 -17.26
N ALA A 429 15.48 -16.75 -15.93
CA ALA A 429 14.30 -16.60 -15.08
C ALA A 429 13.61 -15.24 -15.27
N VAL A 430 14.36 -14.14 -15.31
CA VAL A 430 13.81 -12.80 -15.53
C VAL A 430 13.18 -12.68 -16.91
N ASN A 431 13.88 -13.13 -17.97
CA ASN A 431 13.36 -13.13 -19.33
C ASN A 431 12.08 -13.97 -19.45
N LYS A 432 12.08 -15.18 -18.89
CA LYS A 432 10.89 -16.04 -18.88
C LYS A 432 9.70 -15.37 -18.17
N CYS A 433 9.92 -14.82 -16.96
CA CYS A 433 8.86 -14.13 -16.23
C CYS A 433 8.36 -12.88 -16.98
N TYR A 434 9.23 -12.20 -17.75
CA TYR A 434 8.85 -11.09 -18.60
C TYR A 434 7.99 -11.55 -19.79
N GLU A 435 8.42 -12.57 -20.51
CA GLU A 435 7.69 -13.16 -21.65
C GLU A 435 6.28 -13.63 -21.23
N GLU A 436 6.20 -14.36 -20.12
CA GLU A 436 4.95 -14.90 -19.56
C GLU A 436 4.11 -13.84 -18.81
N TYR A 437 4.58 -12.59 -18.70
CA TYR A 437 3.89 -11.55 -17.93
C TYR A 437 2.52 -11.21 -18.55
N PRO A 438 1.39 -11.36 -17.83
CA PRO A 438 0.06 -11.16 -18.39
C PRO A 438 -0.25 -9.70 -18.73
N ALA A 439 -0.82 -9.48 -19.92
CA ALA A 439 -1.22 -8.15 -20.40
C ALA A 439 -2.22 -7.46 -19.45
N GLU A 440 -3.17 -8.20 -18.87
CA GLU A 440 -4.16 -7.65 -17.95
C GLU A 440 -3.53 -7.14 -16.65
N ARG A 441 -2.42 -7.78 -16.23
CA ARG A 441 -1.66 -7.33 -15.06
C ARG A 441 -0.84 -6.08 -15.39
N LEU A 442 -0.30 -5.99 -16.61
CA LEU A 442 0.40 -4.80 -17.07
C LEU A 442 -0.55 -3.60 -17.19
N GLU A 443 -1.73 -3.80 -17.78
CA GLU A 443 -2.83 -2.81 -17.80
C GLU A 443 -3.22 -2.36 -16.39
N ALA A 444 -3.25 -3.28 -15.41
CA ALA A 444 -3.50 -2.91 -14.01
C ALA A 444 -2.40 -2.04 -13.40
N CYS A 445 -1.15 -2.15 -13.87
CA CYS A 445 -0.03 -1.30 -13.46
C CYS A 445 -0.19 0.12 -14.00
N TRP A 446 -0.58 0.28 -15.27
CA TRP A 446 -0.90 1.59 -15.88
C TRP A 446 -1.99 2.35 -15.12
N ARG A 447 -3.02 1.65 -14.64
CA ARG A 447 -4.07 2.26 -13.80
C ARG A 447 -3.54 2.85 -12.50
N VAL A 448 -2.38 2.41 -12.02
CA VAL A 448 -1.75 2.97 -10.82
C VAL A 448 -1.12 4.33 -11.12
N LEU A 449 -0.56 4.53 -12.31
CA LEU A 449 0.02 5.83 -12.72
C LEU A 449 -1.02 6.96 -12.58
N ASN A 450 -2.25 6.71 -13.06
CA ASN A 450 -3.37 7.66 -12.92
C ASN A 450 -3.71 8.03 -11.47
N VAL A 451 -3.54 7.11 -10.52
CA VAL A 451 -3.71 7.41 -9.08
C VAL A 451 -2.63 8.34 -8.58
N ASN A 452 -1.39 8.14 -9.03
CA ASN A 452 -0.28 8.98 -8.63
C ASN A 452 -0.39 10.38 -9.23
N LEU A 453 -0.66 10.51 -10.54
CA LEU A 453 -0.88 11.80 -11.20
C LEU A 453 -1.98 12.59 -10.48
N ARG A 454 -3.10 11.94 -10.14
CA ARG A 454 -4.15 12.56 -9.32
C ARG A 454 -3.66 12.95 -7.93
N GLY A 455 -2.86 12.11 -7.27
CA GLY A 455 -2.23 12.42 -5.99
C GLY A 455 -1.37 13.68 -6.05
N ILE A 456 -0.58 13.84 -7.11
CA ILE A 456 0.24 15.05 -7.35
C ILE A 456 -0.67 16.28 -7.43
N LEU A 457 -1.76 16.21 -8.18
CA LEU A 457 -2.72 17.31 -8.32
C LEU A 457 -3.39 17.68 -6.99
N GLU A 458 -3.83 16.67 -6.22
CA GLU A 458 -4.52 16.87 -4.94
C GLU A 458 -3.61 17.46 -3.86
N THR A 459 -2.32 17.10 -3.89
CA THR A 459 -1.28 17.51 -2.93
C THR A 459 -0.43 18.68 -3.40
N GLU A 460 -0.78 19.34 -4.50
CA GLU A 460 -0.09 20.54 -4.99
C GLU A 460 1.40 20.29 -5.33
N GLY A 461 1.69 19.15 -5.96
CA GLY A 461 3.04 18.77 -6.41
C GLY A 461 3.83 17.91 -5.42
N ASP A 462 3.30 17.65 -4.22
CA ASP A 462 3.96 16.84 -3.21
C ASP A 462 3.95 15.33 -3.57
N ASN A 463 4.56 14.48 -2.74
CA ASN A 463 4.49 13.02 -2.82
C ASN A 463 3.73 12.41 -1.62
N ASP A 464 3.03 13.24 -0.85
CA ASP A 464 2.27 12.88 0.35
C ASP A 464 0.85 12.36 0.08
N TYR A 465 0.77 11.32 -0.76
CA TYR A 465 -0.44 10.58 -1.04
C TYR A 465 -0.19 9.06 -1.06
N ALA A 466 -1.27 8.29 -1.13
CA ALA A 466 -1.19 6.85 -1.26
C ALA A 466 -0.97 6.45 -2.72
N LYS A 467 0.16 5.80 -3.01
CA LYS A 467 0.50 5.35 -4.37
C LYS A 467 -0.40 4.24 -4.93
N HIS A 468 -1.13 3.55 -4.05
CA HIS A 468 -2.09 2.52 -4.44
C HIS A 468 -3.38 2.68 -3.64
N VAL A 469 -4.52 2.79 -4.34
CA VAL A 469 -5.87 2.88 -3.72
C VAL A 469 -6.71 1.62 -3.97
N GLY A 470 -6.07 0.48 -4.20
CA GLY A 470 -6.75 -0.80 -4.38
C GLY A 470 -7.34 -1.01 -5.78
N ASN A 471 -6.75 -0.41 -6.82
CA ASN A 471 -7.21 -0.52 -8.22
C ASN A 471 -7.34 -1.97 -8.70
N ARG A 472 -6.47 -2.88 -8.26
CA ARG A 472 -6.62 -4.31 -8.55
C ARG A 472 -7.98 -4.85 -8.11
N LYS A 473 -8.44 -4.50 -6.90
CA LYS A 473 -9.77 -4.91 -6.39
C LYS A 473 -10.92 -4.24 -7.16
N ARG A 474 -10.69 -3.06 -7.74
CA ARG A 474 -11.68 -2.37 -8.59
C ARG A 474 -11.78 -3.05 -9.95
N ALA A 475 -10.65 -3.35 -10.58
CA ALA A 475 -10.58 -4.07 -11.85
C ALA A 475 -11.22 -5.46 -11.75
N THR A 476 -10.94 -6.22 -10.68
CA THR A 476 -11.62 -7.52 -10.43
C THR A 476 -13.14 -7.38 -10.28
N LYS A 477 -13.63 -6.20 -9.91
CA LYS A 477 -15.07 -5.90 -9.80
C LYS A 477 -15.67 -5.30 -11.08
N GLY A 478 -14.93 -5.27 -12.18
CA GLY A 478 -15.38 -4.66 -13.44
C GLY A 478 -15.56 -3.15 -13.38
N LEU A 479 -15.00 -2.46 -12.37
CA LEU A 479 -15.10 -1.02 -12.27
C LEU A 479 -14.12 -0.34 -13.23
N GLU A 480 -14.63 0.67 -13.93
CA GLU A 480 -13.83 1.49 -14.84
C GLU A 480 -12.65 2.19 -14.15
N GLU A 481 -11.65 2.47 -14.98
CA GLU A 481 -10.51 3.30 -14.64
C GLU A 481 -10.96 4.73 -14.30
N ILE A 482 -10.44 5.29 -13.22
CA ILE A 482 -10.76 6.67 -12.84
C ILE A 482 -9.74 7.61 -13.49
N ARG A 483 -10.04 8.06 -14.71
CA ARG A 483 -9.27 9.10 -15.41
C ARG A 483 -9.82 10.50 -15.17
N LYS A 484 -11.12 10.62 -14.89
CA LYS A 484 -11.76 11.92 -14.64
C LYS A 484 -11.21 12.56 -13.37
N VAL A 485 -10.62 13.74 -13.52
CA VAL A 485 -10.20 14.57 -12.39
C VAL A 485 -11.34 15.56 -12.06
N PRO A 486 -11.73 15.70 -10.78
CA PRO A 486 -12.71 16.71 -10.39
C PRO A 486 -12.26 18.12 -10.79
N SER A 487 -13.18 18.91 -11.35
CA SER A 487 -12.87 20.26 -11.84
C SER A 487 -12.29 21.18 -10.75
N ASP A 488 -12.75 21.03 -9.51
CA ASP A 488 -12.21 21.76 -8.36
C ASP A 488 -10.76 21.38 -8.05
N THR A 489 -10.40 20.09 -8.19
CA THR A 489 -9.02 19.63 -8.07
C THR A 489 -8.14 20.25 -9.15
N ILE A 490 -8.59 20.27 -10.40
CA ILE A 490 -7.86 20.89 -11.52
C ILE A 490 -7.66 22.39 -11.25
N LYS A 491 -8.72 23.12 -10.86
CA LYS A 491 -8.64 24.55 -10.55
C LYS A 491 -7.67 24.83 -9.41
N LYS A 492 -7.72 24.02 -8.35
CA LYS A 492 -6.82 24.09 -7.20
C LYS A 492 -5.37 23.86 -7.63
N ALA A 493 -5.11 22.80 -8.40
CA ALA A 493 -3.79 22.48 -8.94
C ALA A 493 -3.25 23.61 -9.83
N LYS A 494 -4.03 24.15 -10.77
CA LYS A 494 -3.63 25.29 -11.62
C LYS A 494 -3.30 26.54 -10.80
N ARG A 495 -4.05 26.81 -9.73
CA ARG A 495 -3.75 27.93 -8.82
C ARG A 495 -2.45 27.69 -8.04
N ALA A 496 -2.26 26.48 -7.53
CA ALA A 496 -1.04 26.10 -6.83
C ALA A 496 0.18 26.18 -7.75
N PHE A 497 0.09 25.68 -8.97
CA PHE A 497 1.14 25.77 -9.98
C PHE A 497 1.58 27.21 -10.21
N ARG A 498 0.64 28.12 -10.51
CA ARG A 498 0.95 29.55 -10.69
C ARG A 498 1.63 30.17 -9.49
N LYS A 499 1.17 29.84 -8.27
CA LYS A 499 1.76 30.35 -7.03
C LYS A 499 3.18 29.83 -6.83
N LEU A 500 3.40 28.52 -6.97
CA LEU A 500 4.70 27.89 -6.77
C LEU A 500 5.70 28.32 -7.85
N LEU A 501 5.26 28.45 -9.10
CA LEU A 501 6.08 28.94 -10.20
C LEU A 501 6.49 30.40 -9.98
N ALA A 502 5.56 31.27 -9.57
CA ALA A 502 5.87 32.66 -9.24
C ALA A 502 6.87 32.77 -8.07
N GLN A 503 6.71 31.92 -7.05
CA GLN A 503 7.67 31.84 -5.95
C GLN A 503 9.04 31.38 -6.46
N TRP A 504 9.09 30.33 -7.28
CA TRP A 504 10.35 29.79 -7.80
C TRP A 504 11.10 30.80 -8.67
N LYS A 505 10.39 31.50 -9.56
CA LYS A 505 10.96 32.58 -10.40
C LYS A 505 11.47 33.75 -9.57
N LYS A 506 10.82 34.06 -8.45
CA LYS A 506 11.31 35.08 -7.50
C LYS A 506 12.62 34.64 -6.81
N GLU A 507 12.74 33.35 -6.51
CA GLU A 507 13.95 32.77 -5.90
C GLU A 507 15.07 32.51 -6.93
N ASN A 508 14.75 32.40 -8.23
CA ASN A 508 15.68 32.05 -9.31
C ASN A 508 15.34 32.85 -10.60
N PRO A 509 15.64 34.16 -10.65
CA PRO A 509 15.21 35.02 -11.76
C PRO A 509 15.87 34.68 -13.10
N ASP A 510 17.11 34.17 -13.08
CA ASP A 510 17.91 33.91 -14.29
C ASP A 510 17.95 32.44 -14.70
N LYS A 511 17.12 31.57 -14.11
CA LYS A 511 17.08 30.14 -14.42
C LYS A 511 15.78 29.77 -15.12
N ASP A 512 15.86 28.91 -16.13
CA ASP A 512 14.69 28.20 -16.61
C ASP A 512 14.35 27.04 -15.66
N ILE A 513 13.05 26.83 -15.44
CA ILE A 513 12.53 25.73 -14.63
C ILE A 513 12.80 24.39 -15.33
N ASP A 514 12.92 24.40 -16.66
CA ASP A 514 13.16 23.20 -17.46
C ASP A 514 14.68 22.96 -17.72
N ASP A 515 15.54 24.00 -17.76
CA ASP A 515 16.99 23.86 -18.05
C ASP A 515 17.90 23.62 -16.83
N ALA A 516 17.36 23.59 -15.61
CA ALA A 516 18.15 23.45 -14.40
C ALA A 516 18.55 21.99 -14.12
N SER A 517 19.35 21.40 -15.01
CA SER A 517 20.09 20.16 -14.74
C SER A 517 20.78 20.23 -13.38
N GLU A 518 20.67 19.18 -12.58
CA GLU A 518 21.32 19.08 -11.28
C GLU A 518 22.85 19.01 -11.45
N SER A 519 23.51 20.16 -11.54
CA SER A 519 24.87 20.33 -11.06
C SER A 519 24.85 20.61 -9.55
N GLU A 520 24.30 19.68 -8.75
CA GLU A 520 24.75 19.59 -7.37
C GLU A 520 26.02 18.72 -7.40
N SER A 521 27.16 19.42 -7.41
CA SER A 521 28.43 18.87 -6.99
C SER A 521 28.24 18.31 -5.58
N SER A 522 28.61 17.04 -5.42
CA SER A 522 29.12 16.57 -4.15
C SER A 522 30.43 17.31 -3.88
N GLU A 523 30.36 18.53 -3.36
CA GLU A 523 31.47 19.09 -2.59
C GLU A 523 31.54 18.37 -1.25
N SER A 524 32.31 17.27 -1.24
CA SER A 524 33.23 16.89 -0.17
C SER A 524 33.90 15.55 -0.55
N GLU A 525 34.67 15.56 -1.64
CA GLU A 525 35.93 14.82 -1.66
C GLU A 525 36.99 15.84 -1.27
N ASP A 526 37.22 15.98 0.03
CA ASP A 526 38.50 16.35 0.63
C ASP A 526 38.40 16.02 2.13
N ASP A 527 39.48 15.39 2.62
CA ASP A 527 39.77 14.74 3.90
C ASP A 527 39.18 13.34 4.21
#